data_AF-A0A9X7T4G7-F1
#
_entry.id   AF-A0A9X7T4G7-F1
#
_cell.length_a   1.000
_cell.length_b   1.000
_cell.length_c   1.000
_cell.angle_alpha   90.00
_cell.angle_beta   90.00
_cell.angle_gamma   90.00
#
_symmetry.space_group_name_H-M   'P 1'
#
loop_
_entity.id
_entity.type
_entity.pdbx_description
1 polymer ?
#
loop_
_entity_poly.entity_id
_entity_poly.type
_entity_poly.pdbx_seq_one_letter_code
_entity_poly.pdbx_strand_id
1 'polypeptide(L)'
;MNIHDALKAVAWDRAEYFKYKFPAVRFDQTKGIKTQEDFLRVVNKKTMNPYLRWEKTQEYKALVALMLQSRTADDLQEVYNVVAENAKTGDDKSVKLFLALTREIDAHAKIAMKSMERFEEDEEEDDDLII
;
A
#
# COMPACT_ATOMS: atom_id res chain seq x y z
N MET A 1 -1.55 -6.55 8.32
CA MET A 1 -2.30 -6.97 7.12
C MET A 1 -2.04 -5.95 6.03
N ASN A 2 -1.46 -6.37 4.90
CA ASN A 2 -1.21 -5.48 3.75
C ASN A 2 -2.38 -5.54 2.74
N ILE A 3 -2.32 -4.72 1.68
CA ILE A 3 -3.36 -4.69 0.64
C ILE A 3 -3.51 -6.04 -0.08
N HIS A 4 -2.44 -6.80 -0.28
CA HIS A 4 -2.49 -8.11 -0.95
C HIS A 4 -3.21 -9.15 -0.11
N ASP A 5 -3.00 -9.14 1.20
CA ASP A 5 -3.71 -10.03 2.14
C ASP A 5 -5.19 -9.66 2.22
N ALA A 6 -5.51 -8.37 2.27
CA ALA A 6 -6.88 -7.90 2.29
C ALA A 6 -7.64 -8.26 1.00
N LEU A 7 -6.97 -8.24 -0.15
CA LEU A 7 -7.57 -8.66 -1.43
C LEU A 7 -7.86 -10.16 -1.52
N LYS A 8 -7.19 -11.02 -0.73
CA LYS A 8 -7.52 -12.45 -0.66
C LYS A 8 -8.85 -12.69 0.07
N ALA A 9 -9.28 -11.77 0.92
CA ALA A 9 -10.51 -11.88 1.71
C ALA A 9 -11.78 -11.43 0.98
N VAL A 10 -11.66 -10.73 -0.16
CA VAL A 10 -12.81 -10.27 -0.95
C VAL A 10 -13.09 -11.22 -2.12
N ALA A 11 -14.30 -11.12 -2.70
CA ALA A 11 -14.65 -11.90 -3.88
C ALA A 11 -13.63 -11.68 -5.02
N TRP A 12 -13.25 -12.76 -5.70
CA TRP A 12 -12.20 -12.74 -6.72
C TRP A 12 -12.43 -11.67 -7.80
N ASP A 13 -13.66 -11.52 -8.29
CA ASP A 13 -13.99 -10.55 -9.33
C ASP A 13 -13.88 -9.09 -8.85
N ARG A 14 -14.11 -8.84 -7.56
CA ARG A 14 -13.87 -7.56 -6.89
C ARG A 14 -12.39 -7.29 -6.68
N ALA A 15 -11.61 -8.31 -6.32
CA ALA A 15 -10.16 -8.19 -6.22
C ALA A 15 -9.53 -7.86 -7.58
N GLU A 16 -9.97 -8.53 -8.65
CA GLU A 16 -9.53 -8.23 -10.01
C GLU A 16 -9.99 -6.84 -10.46
N TYR A 17 -11.21 -6.41 -10.10
CA TYR A 17 -11.65 -5.04 -10.35
C TYR A 17 -10.75 -4.00 -9.66
N PHE A 18 -10.38 -4.25 -8.40
CA PHE A 18 -9.51 -3.37 -7.65
C PHE A 18 -8.12 -3.25 -8.30
N LYS A 19 -7.53 -4.37 -8.75
CA LYS A 19 -6.28 -4.40 -9.50
C LYS A 19 -6.37 -3.73 -10.88
N TYR A 20 -7.52 -3.85 -11.54
CA TYR A 20 -7.82 -3.16 -12.80
C TYR A 20 -7.82 -1.63 -12.60
N LYS A 21 -8.49 -1.16 -11.54
CA LYS A 21 -8.60 0.27 -11.24
C LYS A 21 -7.33 0.88 -10.64
N PHE A 22 -6.57 0.08 -9.89
CA PHE A 22 -5.30 0.48 -9.27
C PHE A 22 -4.16 -0.43 -9.76
N PRO A 23 -3.60 -0.18 -10.96
CA PRO A 23 -2.57 -1.04 -11.56
C PRO A 23 -1.30 -1.21 -10.72
N ALA A 24 -0.98 -0.25 -9.85
CA ALA A 24 0.17 -0.31 -8.93
C ALA A 24 0.08 -1.45 -7.91
N VAL A 25 -1.14 -1.93 -7.62
CA VAL A 25 -1.39 -3.06 -6.70
C VAL A 25 -1.16 -4.41 -7.39
N ARG A 26 -0.96 -4.42 -8.71
CA ARG A 26 -0.64 -5.65 -9.43
C ARG A 26 0.79 -6.08 -9.13
N PHE A 27 0.97 -7.38 -8.93
CA PHE A 27 2.28 -7.99 -8.82
C PHE A 27 3.09 -7.80 -10.11
N ASP A 28 2.47 -8.10 -11.26
CA ASP A 28 3.10 -7.96 -12.57
C ASP A 28 2.75 -6.59 -13.17
N GLN A 29 3.69 -5.65 -13.03
CA GLN A 29 3.56 -4.30 -13.59
C GLN A 29 4.01 -4.21 -15.06
N THR A 30 4.61 -5.26 -15.62
CA THR A 30 5.08 -5.28 -17.02
C THR A 30 3.92 -5.42 -18.02
N LYS A 31 2.78 -5.94 -17.57
CA LYS A 31 1.58 -6.09 -18.38
C LYS A 31 0.83 -4.78 -18.51
N GLY A 32 0.42 -4.47 -19.74
CA GLY A 32 -0.46 -3.35 -20.05
C GLY A 32 -1.74 -3.33 -19.23
N ILE A 33 -2.33 -2.15 -19.08
CA ILE A 33 -3.65 -2.00 -18.45
C ILE A 33 -4.69 -2.62 -19.39
N LYS A 34 -5.56 -3.48 -18.86
CA LYS A 34 -6.64 -4.09 -19.64
C LYS A 34 -7.61 -3.01 -20.09
N THR A 35 -8.22 -3.18 -21.27
CA THR A 35 -9.41 -2.39 -21.62
C THR A 35 -10.58 -2.79 -20.71
N GLN A 36 -11.61 -1.95 -20.65
CA GLN A 36 -12.81 -2.28 -19.88
C GLN A 36 -13.48 -3.55 -20.42
N GLU A 37 -13.53 -3.70 -21.74
CA GLU A 37 -14.11 -4.84 -22.43
C GLU A 37 -13.33 -6.13 -22.12
N ASP A 38 -12.00 -6.06 -22.12
CA ASP A 38 -11.15 -7.21 -21.76
C ASP A 38 -11.28 -7.56 -20.28
N PHE A 39 -11.37 -6.56 -19.40
CA PHE A 39 -11.63 -6.79 -17.99
C PHE A 39 -12.97 -7.52 -17.80
N LEU A 40 -14.05 -7.00 -18.38
CA LEU A 40 -15.40 -7.58 -18.30
C LEU A 40 -15.43 -9.02 -18.85
N ARG A 41 -14.67 -9.30 -19.91
CA ARG A 41 -14.50 -10.66 -20.45
C ARG A 41 -13.82 -11.58 -19.44
N VAL A 42 -12.75 -11.13 -18.78
CA VAL A 42 -12.02 -11.90 -17.75
C VAL A 42 -12.92 -12.24 -16.56
N VAL A 43 -13.70 -11.27 -16.06
CA VAL A 43 -14.59 -11.47 -14.90
C VAL A 43 -15.96 -12.07 -15.27
N ASN A 44 -16.18 -12.37 -16.56
CA ASN A 44 -17.43 -12.88 -17.11
C ASN A 44 -18.65 -12.04 -16.70
N LYS A 45 -18.56 -10.71 -16.86
CA LYS A 45 -19.65 -9.76 -16.60
C LYS A 45 -19.99 -8.98 -17.87
N LYS A 46 -21.25 -8.53 -17.95
CA LYS A 46 -21.74 -7.72 -19.07
C LYS A 46 -21.57 -6.21 -18.86
N THR A 47 -21.48 -5.76 -17.62
CA THR A 47 -21.46 -4.33 -17.27
C THR A 47 -20.61 -4.05 -16.03
N MET A 48 -20.15 -2.81 -15.91
CA MET A 48 -19.39 -2.34 -14.75
C MET A 48 -20.25 -1.99 -13.53
N ASN A 49 -21.58 -1.92 -13.71
CA ASN A 49 -22.51 -1.44 -12.68
C ASN A 49 -22.37 -2.14 -11.32
N PRO A 50 -22.16 -3.47 -11.24
CA PRO A 50 -21.94 -4.13 -9.95
C PRO A 50 -20.71 -3.61 -9.22
N TYR A 51 -19.63 -3.32 -9.95
CA TYR A 51 -18.38 -2.79 -9.39
C TYR A 51 -18.54 -1.33 -8.97
N LEU A 52 -19.14 -0.49 -9.81
CA LEU A 52 -19.43 0.90 -9.47
C LEU A 52 -20.34 1.04 -8.23
N ARG A 53 -21.28 0.10 -8.07
CA ARG A 53 -22.09 0.02 -6.84
C ARG A 53 -21.22 -0.42 -5.65
N TRP A 54 -20.35 -1.40 -5.85
CA TRP A 54 -19.45 -1.90 -4.82
C TRP A 54 -18.49 -0.82 -4.29
N GLU A 55 -18.07 0.14 -5.12
CA GLU A 55 -17.21 1.25 -4.68
C GLU A 55 -17.78 2.09 -3.54
N LYS A 56 -19.12 2.09 -3.39
CA LYS A 56 -19.81 2.84 -2.35
C LYS A 56 -19.82 2.11 -1.00
N THR A 57 -19.38 0.86 -0.95
CA THR A 57 -19.40 0.02 0.25
C THR A 57 -18.23 0.31 1.18
N GLN A 58 -18.37 -0.07 2.46
CA GLN A 58 -17.29 0.08 3.43
C GLN A 58 -16.11 -0.86 3.13
N GLU A 59 -16.37 -2.05 2.58
CA GLU A 59 -15.35 -3.01 2.13
C GLU A 59 -14.39 -2.35 1.13
N TYR A 60 -14.94 -1.71 0.09
CA TYR A 60 -14.12 -1.02 -0.90
C TYR A 60 -13.32 0.15 -0.30
N LYS A 61 -13.95 0.96 0.55
CA LYS A 61 -13.26 2.09 1.22
C LYS A 61 -12.09 1.61 2.08
N ALA A 62 -12.24 0.47 2.77
CA ALA A 62 -11.17 -0.12 3.56
C ALA A 62 -9.98 -0.56 2.68
N LEU A 63 -10.24 -1.19 1.52
CA LEU A 63 -9.19 -1.54 0.57
C LEU A 63 -8.46 -0.31 0.02
N VAL A 64 -9.19 0.77 -0.30
CA VAL A 64 -8.55 2.03 -0.73
C VAL A 64 -7.67 2.61 0.38
N ALA A 65 -8.13 2.60 1.63
CA ALA A 65 -7.34 3.09 2.75
C ALA A 65 -6.03 2.29 2.92
N LEU A 66 -6.08 0.96 2.84
CA LEU A 66 -4.90 0.10 2.91
C LEU A 66 -3.92 0.34 1.74
N MET A 67 -4.45 0.55 0.53
CA MET A 67 -3.62 0.87 -0.64
C MET A 67 -2.96 2.24 -0.51
N LEU A 68 -3.67 3.25 -0.01
CA LEU A 68 -3.08 4.57 0.25
C LEU A 68 -2.00 4.49 1.33
N GLN A 69 -2.25 3.69 2.38
CA GLN A 69 -1.27 3.44 3.43
C GLN A 69 0.03 2.83 2.87
N SER A 70 -0.05 1.88 1.92
CA SER A 70 1.15 1.30 1.31
C SER A 70 1.95 2.28 0.45
N ARG A 71 1.30 3.34 -0.07
CA ARG A 71 1.97 4.40 -0.86
C ARG A 71 2.51 5.54 -0.01
N THR A 72 2.08 5.62 1.25
CA THR A 72 2.46 6.72 2.15
C THR A 72 3.97 6.75 2.38
N ALA A 73 4.68 5.61 2.27
CA ALA A 73 6.13 5.58 2.37
C ALA A 73 6.82 6.39 1.25
N ASP A 74 6.39 6.20 0.00
CA ASP A 74 6.91 6.93 -1.16
C ASP A 74 6.56 8.41 -1.06
N ASP A 75 5.30 8.72 -0.72
CA ASP A 75 4.84 10.11 -0.56
C ASP A 75 5.62 10.82 0.58
N LEU A 76 5.89 10.11 1.69
CA LEU A 76 6.66 10.64 2.80
C LEU A 76 8.11 10.92 2.40
N GLN A 77 8.70 10.05 1.57
CA GLN A 77 10.04 10.25 1.02
C GLN A 77 10.10 11.48 0.10
N GLU A 78 9.10 11.64 -0.77
CA GLU A 78 9.01 12.81 -1.66
C GLU A 78 8.86 14.12 -0.86
N VAL A 79 7.95 14.14 0.11
CA VAL A 79 7.75 15.28 1.00
C VAL A 79 9.02 15.58 1.80
N TYR A 80 9.70 14.56 2.32
CA TYR A 80 10.97 14.72 3.02
C TYR A 80 12.00 15.44 2.15
N ASN A 81 12.18 15.01 0.91
CA ASN A 81 13.14 15.62 0.00
C ASN A 81 12.84 17.10 -0.24
N VAL A 82 11.58 17.44 -0.51
CA VAL A 82 11.16 18.84 -0.74
C VAL A 82 11.38 19.70 0.50
N VAL A 83 10.96 19.21 1.68
CA VAL A 83 11.08 19.95 2.94
C VAL A 83 12.55 20.14 3.34
N ALA A 84 13.39 19.12 3.14
CA ALA A 84 14.81 19.19 3.44
C ALA A 84 15.52 20.23 2.56
N GLU A 85 15.23 20.26 1.25
CA GLU A 85 15.81 21.26 0.35
C GLU A 85 15.38 22.68 0.75
N ASN A 86 14.09 22.89 1.02
CA ASN A 86 13.60 24.19 1.47
C ASN A 86 14.21 24.62 2.82
N ALA A 87 14.35 23.70 3.78
CA ALA A 87 14.98 23.99 5.07
C ALA A 87 16.45 24.42 4.92
N LYS A 88 17.20 23.81 3.98
CA LYS A 88 18.60 24.20 3.70
C LYS A 88 18.73 25.63 3.17
N THR A 89 17.68 26.19 2.56
CA THR A 89 17.68 27.59 2.11
C THR A 89 17.53 28.60 3.25
N GLY A 90 17.28 28.14 4.49
CA GLY A 90 17.22 28.99 5.68
C GLY A 90 15.84 29.57 5.99
N ASP A 91 14.77 29.11 5.33
CA ASP A 91 13.39 29.48 5.68
C ASP A 91 12.97 28.84 7.02
N ASP A 92 12.66 29.67 8.02
CA ASP A 92 12.33 29.24 9.39
C ASP A 92 11.13 28.28 9.45
N LYS A 93 10.13 28.46 8.57
CA LYS A 93 8.96 27.55 8.52
C LYS A 93 9.36 26.16 8.03
N SER A 94 10.16 26.10 6.98
CA SER A 94 10.65 24.85 6.41
C SER A 94 11.59 24.12 7.36
N VAL A 95 12.44 24.83 8.11
CA VAL A 95 13.29 24.24 9.16
C VAL A 95 12.44 23.61 10.27
N LYS A 96 11.38 24.29 10.74
CA LYS A 96 10.46 23.73 11.75
C LYS A 96 9.73 22.49 11.24
N LEU A 97 9.26 22.54 9.99
CA LEU A 97 8.60 21.41 9.35
C LEU A 97 9.56 20.22 9.18
N PHE A 98 10.81 20.47 8.80
CA PHE A 98 11.85 19.46 8.70
C PHE A 98 12.09 18.77 10.05
N LEU A 99 12.26 19.54 11.13
CA LEU A 99 12.45 18.99 12.47
C LEU A 99 11.24 18.17 12.96
N ALA A 100 10.02 18.57 12.61
CA ALA A 100 8.83 17.79 12.92
C ALA A 100 8.81 16.46 12.16
N LEU A 101 9.11 16.51 10.86
CA LEU A 101 9.16 15.34 10.00
C LEU A 101 10.21 14.32 10.46
N THR A 102 11.40 14.78 10.83
CA THR A 102 12.47 13.92 11.37
C THR A 102 12.02 13.18 12.63
N ARG A 103 11.27 13.83 13.53
CA ARG A 103 10.76 13.17 14.75
C ARG A 103 9.74 12.07 14.43
N GLU A 104 8.85 12.30 13.47
CA GLU A 104 7.89 11.28 13.02
C GLU A 104 8.61 10.09 12.37
N ILE A 105 9.62 10.36 11.53
CA ILE A 105 10.48 9.33 10.93
C ILE A 105 11.18 8.51 12.01
N ASP A 106 11.78 9.14 13.01
CA ASP A 106 12.45 8.44 14.12
C ASP A 106 11.46 7.56 14.92
N ALA A 107 10.23 8.03 15.13
CA ALA A 107 9.18 7.26 15.79
C ALA A 107 8.79 6.03 14.97
N HIS A 108 8.62 6.20 13.65
CA HIS A 108 8.31 5.11 12.73
C HIS A 108 9.45 4.10 12.61
N ALA A 109 10.71 4.57 12.56
CA ALA A 109 11.90 3.72 12.50
C ALA A 109 12.01 2.80 13.72
N LYS A 110 11.74 3.31 14.93
CA LYS A 110 11.71 2.51 16.16
C LYS A 110 10.65 1.40 16.12
N ILE A 111 9.47 1.71 15.60
CA ILE A 111 8.39 0.72 15.44
C ILE A 111 8.82 -0.35 14.43
N ALA A 112 9.44 0.06 13.31
CA ALA A 112 9.92 -0.86 12.29
C ALA A 112 11.02 -1.78 12.82
N MET A 113 12.03 -1.25 13.53
CA MET A 113 13.09 -2.04 14.16
C MET A 113 12.52 -3.10 15.10
N LYS A 114 11.59 -2.71 15.98
CA LYS A 114 10.90 -3.65 16.89
C LYS A 114 10.09 -4.72 16.14
N SER A 115 9.51 -4.38 14.98
CA SER A 115 8.82 -5.38 14.16
C SER A 115 9.78 -6.37 13.51
N MET A 116 10.97 -5.92 13.07
CA MET A 116 12.00 -6.76 12.46
C MET A 116 12.66 -7.70 13.47
N GLU A 117 13.01 -7.21 14.67
CA GLU A 117 13.54 -8.04 15.78
C GLU A 117 12.58 -9.20 16.13
N ARG A 118 11.27 -8.95 16.06
CA ARG A 118 10.24 -9.96 16.33
C ARG A 118 10.12 -11.04 15.24
N PHE A 119 10.54 -10.76 14.01
CA PHE A 119 10.62 -11.77 12.94
C PHE A 119 11.89 -12.62 13.06
N GLU A 120 12.97 -12.09 13.65
CA GLU A 120 14.20 -12.86 13.90
C GLU A 120 14.02 -13.88 15.04
N GLU A 121 13.20 -13.58 16.06
CA GLU A 121 12.88 -14.53 17.15
C GLU A 121 11.90 -15.65 16.71
N ASP A 122 11.07 -15.43 15.70
CA ASP A 122 10.08 -16.40 15.20
C ASP A 122 10.63 -17.33 14.07
N GLU A 123 11.84 -17.09 13.56
CA GLU A 123 12.50 -17.94 12.53
C GLU A 123 13.46 -19.01 13.09
N GLU A 124 13.70 -19.08 14.41
CA GLU A 124 14.59 -20.08 15.04
C GLU A 124 13.91 -21.38 15.51
N GLU A 125 12.59 -21.59 15.29
CA GLU A 125 11.85 -22.75 15.83
C GLU A 125 11.34 -23.78 14.79
N ASP A 126 11.91 -23.87 13.58
CA ASP A 126 11.42 -24.83 12.55
C ASP A 126 12.52 -25.66 11.86
N ASP A 127 13.63 -25.98 12.56
CA ASP A 127 14.67 -26.89 12.01
C ASP A 127 15.14 -27.96 13.03
N ASP A 128 14.21 -28.52 13.80
CA ASP A 128 14.49 -29.73 14.61
C ASP A 128 13.35 -30.76 14.53
N LEU A 129 13.25 -31.43 13.37
CA LEU A 129 12.54 -32.69 13.25
C LEU A 129 13.29 -33.65 12.30
N ILE A 130 14.44 -34.12 12.79
CA ILE A 130 14.96 -35.46 12.46
C ILE A 130 14.31 -36.42 13.46
N ILE A 131 13.37 -37.27 13.01
CA ILE A 131 13.38 -38.77 13.03
C ILE A 131 12.32 -39.27 12.05
#